data_AF-A0A8K0P9L9-F1
#
_entry.id   AF-A0A8K0P9L9-F1
#
_cell.length_a   1.000
_cell.length_b   1.000
_cell.length_c   1.000
_cell.angle_alpha   90.00
_cell.angle_beta   90.00
_cell.angle_gamma   90.00
#
_symmetry.space_group_name_H-M   'P 1'
#
loop_
_entity.id
_entity.type
_entity.pdbx_description
1 polymer ?
#
loop_
_entity_poly.entity_id
_entity_poly.type
_entity_poly.pdbx_seq_one_letter_code
_entity_poly.pdbx_strand_id
1 'polypeptide(L)'
;MFMLPAHFTSDQFELNRVDGIRKQKPLAIPTVFSHRPMKKGRKPPAKRSTIDEITMKKRRKQYSGISCDEFPSPMQDFPDEDPENADDSDLHGKVAEVTRKLDLARKELRKMENKYEMLQKSIRSLFNEEQLNALSKPVRRGCTWSDETIQKGLKLRLACGTNGYNLLINCGYPLPSERTLRLKIFQTSRSTSYENDDHVHLLNYMHLRSEDSMSFSSVNDEDEVEMEELGDDEANSLFYLTGRTVRQILPHISGCEKCKDAVEGGDELPDVSLLTELKDYTGSSLIKPSKSVFAVVKTAERCLRDQRESILKGVITHSRIVSLALEGTESSDIPTCHNVIGKLIKNYTRTRLHILVREFNSKLRSENSVKCGSRSIGMRMALHKL
;
A
#
# COMPACT_ATOMS: atom_id res chain seq x y z
N MET A 1 24.37 -28.12 -11.67
CA MET A 1 24.52 -26.97 -12.60
C MET A 1 26.01 -26.65 -12.69
N PHE A 2 26.70 -27.15 -13.70
CA PHE A 2 28.13 -26.87 -13.89
C PHE A 2 28.25 -25.48 -14.51
N MET A 3 28.78 -24.49 -13.78
CA MET A 3 28.98 -23.14 -14.32
C MET A 3 30.17 -23.14 -15.28
N LEU A 4 29.94 -22.61 -16.49
CA LEU A 4 30.95 -22.53 -17.54
C LEU A 4 32.11 -21.61 -17.12
N PRO A 5 33.35 -21.88 -17.58
CA PRO A 5 34.53 -21.05 -17.28
C PRO A 5 34.37 -19.56 -17.63
N ALA A 6 33.46 -19.21 -18.54
CA ALA A 6 33.18 -17.83 -18.96
C ALA A 6 32.59 -16.94 -17.85
N HIS A 7 32.16 -17.50 -16.71
CA HIS A 7 31.53 -16.73 -15.62
C HIS A 7 32.50 -16.21 -14.55
N PHE A 8 33.80 -16.48 -14.70
CA PHE A 8 34.82 -16.14 -13.71
C PHE A 8 35.90 -15.24 -14.33
N THR A 9 36.31 -14.21 -13.61
CA THR A 9 37.43 -13.35 -13.98
C THR A 9 38.77 -14.09 -13.83
N SER A 10 39.81 -13.67 -14.58
CA SER A 10 41.08 -14.40 -14.68
C SER A 10 41.82 -14.56 -13.34
N ASP A 11 41.58 -13.68 -12.37
CA ASP A 11 42.12 -13.70 -11.01
C ASP A 11 41.53 -14.82 -10.12
N GLN A 12 40.41 -15.41 -10.54
CA GLN A 12 39.70 -16.49 -9.82
C GLN A 12 40.24 -17.89 -10.15
N PHE A 13 41.24 -17.99 -11.03
CA PHE A 13 41.93 -19.24 -11.35
C PHE A 13 43.27 -19.34 -10.61
N GLU A 14 43.69 -20.56 -10.31
CA GLU A 14 45.03 -20.84 -9.77
C GLU A 14 46.09 -20.48 -10.83
N LEU A 15 47.10 -19.69 -10.45
CA LEU A 15 48.21 -19.34 -11.32
C LEU A 15 49.32 -20.40 -11.20
N ASN A 16 50.04 -20.66 -12.30
CA ASN A 16 51.27 -21.45 -12.33
C ASN A 16 51.15 -22.92 -11.91
N ARG A 17 50.07 -23.61 -12.31
CA ARG A 17 50.03 -25.07 -12.19
C ARG A 17 50.94 -25.72 -13.24
N VAL A 18 51.72 -26.71 -12.80
CA VAL A 18 52.70 -27.42 -13.64
C VAL A 18 52.02 -28.26 -14.74
N ASP A 19 50.75 -28.60 -14.57
CA ASP A 19 49.95 -29.40 -15.51
C ASP A 19 49.31 -28.58 -16.65
N GLY A 20 49.40 -27.24 -16.62
CA GLY A 20 48.79 -26.37 -17.62
C GLY A 20 47.25 -26.30 -17.57
N ILE A 21 46.61 -26.97 -16.61
CA ILE A 21 45.15 -27.00 -16.48
C ILE A 21 44.69 -25.79 -15.67
N ARG A 22 43.74 -25.00 -16.21
CA ARG A 22 43.15 -23.87 -15.49
C ARG A 22 42.11 -24.35 -14.48
N LYS A 23 42.50 -24.49 -13.21
CA LYS A 23 41.59 -24.81 -12.11
C LYS A 23 41.11 -23.54 -11.41
N GLN A 24 39.82 -23.49 -11.07
CA GLN A 24 39.24 -22.40 -10.27
C GLN A 24 39.69 -22.53 -8.80
N LYS A 25 39.90 -21.39 -8.13
CA LYS A 25 40.17 -21.36 -6.69
C LYS A 25 38.95 -21.91 -5.92
N PRO A 26 39.15 -22.53 -4.73
CA PRO A 26 38.04 -23.07 -3.93
C PRO A 26 36.98 -22.05 -3.51
N LEU A 27 37.34 -20.75 -3.48
CA LEU A 27 36.46 -19.64 -3.13
C LEU A 27 36.10 -18.77 -4.34
N ALA A 28 36.18 -19.31 -5.56
CA ALA A 28 35.88 -18.56 -6.77
C ALA A 28 34.40 -18.13 -6.77
N ILE A 29 34.17 -16.81 -6.81
CA ILE A 29 32.82 -16.24 -6.90
C ILE A 29 32.56 -15.92 -8.38
N PRO A 30 31.44 -16.38 -8.98
CA PRO A 30 31.09 -16.02 -10.34
C PRO A 30 30.84 -14.50 -10.42
N THR A 31 31.76 -13.79 -11.06
CA THR A 31 31.75 -12.32 -11.15
C THR A 31 30.91 -11.81 -12.31
N VAL A 32 30.59 -12.67 -13.28
CA VAL A 32 29.84 -12.31 -14.49
C VAL A 32 28.37 -12.70 -14.36
N PHE A 33 27.65 -12.04 -13.44
CA PHE A 33 26.20 -11.85 -13.54
C PHE A 33 25.92 -10.46 -14.18
N SER A 34 26.63 -10.12 -15.24
CA SER A 34 26.48 -8.84 -15.96
C SER A 34 25.26 -8.85 -16.89
N HIS A 35 24.08 -9.09 -16.33
CA HIS A 35 22.83 -8.55 -16.87
C HIS A 35 22.44 -7.23 -16.22
N ARG A 36 23.39 -6.51 -15.60
CA ARG A 36 23.24 -5.07 -15.44
C ARG A 36 23.84 -4.41 -16.68
N PRO A 37 23.02 -4.03 -17.69
CA PRO A 37 23.51 -3.17 -18.76
C PRO A 37 24.23 -1.99 -18.12
N MET A 38 25.44 -1.69 -18.58
CA MET A 38 26.17 -0.53 -18.10
C MET A 38 25.23 0.67 -18.14
N LYS A 39 25.13 1.40 -17.01
CA LYS A 39 24.30 2.62 -16.96
C LYS A 39 24.80 3.53 -18.07
N LYS A 40 24.05 3.61 -19.17
CA LYS A 40 24.27 4.66 -20.18
C LYS A 40 24.31 5.98 -19.42
N GLY A 41 25.39 6.74 -19.59
CA GLY A 41 25.53 8.05 -18.96
C GLY A 41 24.25 8.83 -19.17
N ARG A 42 23.62 9.28 -18.08
CA ARG A 42 22.38 10.06 -18.18
C ARG A 42 22.71 11.32 -18.98
N LYS A 43 21.97 11.56 -20.07
CA LYS A 43 22.02 12.87 -20.73
C LYS A 43 21.71 13.93 -19.66
N PRO A 44 22.46 15.05 -19.61
CA PRO A 44 22.14 16.13 -18.68
C PRO A 44 20.67 16.54 -18.87
N PRO A 45 19.99 16.96 -17.78
CA PRO A 45 18.60 17.41 -17.87
C PRO A 45 18.48 18.45 -18.98
N ALA A 46 17.56 18.25 -19.92
CA ALA A 46 17.22 19.30 -20.87
C ALA A 46 16.89 20.56 -20.08
N LYS A 47 17.59 21.67 -20.37
CA LYS A 47 17.34 22.97 -19.73
C LYS A 47 15.85 23.26 -19.85
N ARG A 48 15.12 23.19 -18.73
CA ARG A 48 13.72 23.62 -18.69
C ARG A 48 13.75 25.13 -18.92
N SER A 49 13.28 25.57 -20.08
CA SER A 49 12.87 26.96 -20.26
C SER A 49 11.86 27.27 -19.16
N THR A 50 12.14 28.28 -18.35
CA THR A 50 11.20 28.78 -17.36
C THR A 50 9.91 29.17 -18.07
N ILE A 51 8.77 28.82 -17.48
CA ILE A 51 7.44 29.08 -18.03
C ILE A 51 7.24 30.58 -18.31
N ASP A 52 7.97 31.45 -17.59
CA ASP A 52 7.95 32.90 -17.77
C ASP A 52 8.47 33.38 -19.13
N GLU A 53 9.34 32.64 -19.82
CA GLU A 53 9.80 33.03 -21.17
C GLU A 53 8.75 32.82 -22.26
N ILE A 54 7.84 31.86 -22.08
CA ILE A 54 6.82 31.54 -23.09
C ILE A 54 5.66 32.56 -23.02
N THR A 55 5.33 33.06 -21.83
CA THR A 55 4.29 34.07 -21.64
C THR A 55 4.75 35.48 -22.08
N MET A 56 6.04 35.81 -21.92
CA MET A 56 6.57 37.10 -22.37
C MET A 56 6.69 37.23 -23.91
N LYS A 57 6.97 36.14 -24.63
CA LYS A 57 7.07 36.18 -26.11
C LYS A 57 5.72 36.31 -26.82
N LYS A 58 4.60 35.93 -26.19
CA LYS A 58 3.25 36.14 -26.76
C LYS A 58 2.69 37.55 -26.55
N ARG A 59 3.12 38.29 -25.51
CA ARG A 59 2.66 39.67 -25.29
C ARG A 59 3.43 40.72 -26.10
N ARG A 60 4.65 40.39 -26.55
CA ARG A 60 5.49 41.32 -27.34
C ARG A 60 5.05 41.53 -28.79
N LYS A 61 4.08 40.75 -29.30
CA LYS A 61 3.53 40.90 -30.66
C LYS A 61 2.27 41.77 -30.76
N GLN A 62 1.76 42.31 -29.65
CA GLN A 62 0.49 43.05 -29.67
C GLN A 62 0.62 44.54 -29.29
N TYR A 63 1.83 45.04 -28.98
CA TYR A 63 2.02 46.42 -28.53
C TYR A 63 3.33 47.08 -29.05
N SER A 64 3.80 46.70 -30.24
CA SER A 64 4.97 47.33 -30.87
C SER A 64 4.60 48.47 -31.84
N GLY A 65 3.54 49.21 -31.56
CA GLY A 65 2.99 50.25 -32.46
C GLY A 65 2.77 51.63 -31.84
N ILE A 66 3.15 51.87 -30.59
CA ILE A 66 3.02 53.20 -29.98
C ILE A 66 4.43 53.69 -29.65
N SER A 67 4.96 54.45 -30.60
CA SER A 67 6.14 55.29 -30.46
C SER A 67 5.82 56.41 -29.47
N CYS A 68 6.42 56.36 -28.29
CA CYS A 68 6.42 57.43 -27.31
C CYS A 68 7.70 58.26 -27.46
N ASP A 69 7.80 58.99 -28.57
CA ASP A 69 8.80 60.02 -28.79
C ASP A 69 8.09 61.24 -29.39
N GLU A 70 7.44 62.02 -28.52
CA GLU A 70 7.25 63.47 -28.66
C GLU A 70 6.60 63.97 -27.38
N PHE A 71 7.45 64.33 -26.42
CA PHE A 71 7.10 65.21 -25.31
C PHE A 71 7.47 66.62 -25.77
N PRO A 72 6.51 67.50 -26.10
CA PRO A 72 6.79 68.91 -26.25
C PRO A 72 7.02 69.51 -24.86
N SER A 73 8.16 70.17 -24.70
CA SER A 73 8.50 70.92 -23.50
C SER A 73 7.47 72.03 -23.19
N PRO A 74 7.39 72.42 -21.91
CA PRO A 74 6.39 73.33 -21.40
C PRO A 74 6.81 74.78 -21.68
N MET A 75 5.85 75.59 -22.10
CA MET A 75 5.71 77.03 -21.89
C MET A 75 5.07 77.64 -23.12
N GLN A 76 3.80 78.02 -22.99
CA GLN A 76 3.29 79.25 -23.57
C GLN A 76 2.07 79.68 -22.76
N ASP A 77 2.09 80.94 -22.38
CA ASP A 77 1.12 81.66 -21.57
C ASP A 77 -0.30 81.43 -22.11
N PHE A 78 -1.14 80.80 -21.29
CA PHE A 78 -2.58 80.75 -21.53
C PHE A 78 -3.17 82.09 -21.09
N PRO A 79 -3.92 82.78 -21.97
CA PRO A 79 -4.72 83.93 -21.59
C PRO A 79 -5.74 83.52 -20.53
N ASP A 80 -5.93 84.38 -19.53
CA ASP A 80 -7.08 84.34 -18.62
C ASP A 80 -8.37 84.52 -19.45
N GLU A 81 -8.87 83.44 -20.05
CA GLU A 81 -10.24 83.34 -20.53
C GLU A 81 -11.10 82.84 -19.37
N ASP A 82 -11.95 83.74 -18.87
CA ASP A 82 -12.99 83.46 -17.89
C ASP A 82 -13.79 82.20 -18.29
N PRO A 83 -13.89 81.17 -17.42
CA PRO A 83 -14.63 79.96 -17.73
C PRO A 83 -16.14 80.25 -17.55
N GLU A 84 -16.76 80.81 -18.57
CA GLU A 84 -18.21 80.84 -18.68
C GLU A 84 -18.76 79.42 -18.88
N ASN A 85 -19.16 78.81 -17.76
CA ASN A 85 -20.37 77.97 -17.61
C ASN A 85 -20.70 77.00 -18.76
N ALA A 86 -19.77 76.12 -19.14
CA ALA A 86 -20.07 74.93 -19.92
C ALA A 86 -20.36 73.72 -19.01
N ASP A 87 -21.65 73.55 -18.68
CA ASP A 87 -22.34 72.28 -18.36
C ASP A 87 -21.70 71.29 -17.34
N ASP A 88 -21.30 71.79 -16.17
CA ASP A 88 -20.77 70.99 -15.02
C ASP A 88 -21.80 69.97 -14.45
N SER A 89 -23.07 70.13 -14.82
CA SER A 89 -24.20 69.25 -14.45
C SER A 89 -24.08 67.83 -15.05
N ASP A 90 -23.68 67.72 -16.33
CA ASP A 90 -23.56 66.42 -17.02
C ASP A 90 -22.38 65.57 -16.49
N LEU A 91 -21.29 66.23 -16.09
CA LEU A 91 -20.14 65.58 -15.45
C LEU A 91 -20.49 65.01 -14.07
N HIS A 92 -21.21 65.77 -13.24
CA HIS A 92 -21.67 65.29 -11.93
C HIS A 92 -22.58 64.06 -12.05
N GLY A 93 -23.48 64.06 -13.04
CA GLY A 93 -24.34 62.90 -13.34
C GLY A 93 -23.55 61.65 -13.74
N LYS A 94 -22.53 61.80 -14.59
CA LYS A 94 -21.64 60.69 -14.99
C LYS A 94 -20.81 60.14 -13.83
N VAL A 95 -20.28 61.02 -12.96
CA VAL A 95 -19.53 60.61 -11.76
C VAL A 95 -20.43 59.85 -10.78
N ALA A 96 -21.66 60.31 -10.56
CA ALA A 96 -22.63 59.63 -9.71
C ALA A 96 -22.97 58.22 -10.24
N GLU A 97 -23.18 58.07 -11.54
CA GLU A 97 -23.49 56.76 -12.15
C GLU A 97 -22.29 55.79 -12.09
N VAL A 98 -21.06 56.29 -12.33
CA VAL A 98 -19.84 55.47 -12.19
C VAL A 98 -19.66 55.04 -10.74
N THR A 99 -19.87 55.94 -9.78
CA THR A 99 -19.77 55.63 -8.34
C THR A 99 -20.79 54.55 -7.94
N ARG A 100 -22.03 54.65 -8.43
CA ARG A 100 -23.08 53.65 -8.22
C ARG A 100 -22.69 52.28 -8.79
N LYS A 101 -22.16 52.24 -10.01
CA LYS A 101 -21.66 51.00 -10.64
C LYS A 101 -20.51 50.38 -9.85
N LEU A 102 -19.59 51.20 -9.35
CA LEU A 102 -18.45 50.77 -8.55
C LEU A 102 -18.90 50.16 -7.22
N ASP A 103 -19.88 50.77 -6.55
CA ASP A 103 -20.46 50.23 -5.31
C ASP A 103 -21.20 48.91 -5.52
N LEU A 104 -21.95 48.78 -6.63
CA LEU A 104 -22.59 47.52 -7.01
C LEU A 104 -21.55 46.43 -7.27
N ALA A 105 -20.50 46.74 -8.04
CA ALA A 105 -19.41 45.79 -8.31
C ALA A 105 -18.70 45.35 -7.02
N ARG A 106 -18.43 46.28 -6.08
CA ARG A 106 -17.84 45.97 -4.76
C ARG A 106 -18.76 45.09 -3.90
N LYS A 107 -20.07 45.28 -3.97
CA LYS A 107 -21.04 44.42 -3.25
C LYS A 107 -21.06 43.01 -3.84
N GLU A 108 -21.04 42.86 -5.16
CA GLU A 108 -20.97 41.55 -5.82
C GLU A 108 -19.63 40.85 -5.54
N LEU A 109 -18.52 41.57 -5.54
CA LEU A 109 -17.20 41.03 -5.21
C LEU A 109 -17.19 40.44 -3.80
N ARG A 110 -17.71 41.17 -2.81
CA ARG A 110 -17.87 40.67 -1.43
C ARG A 110 -18.78 39.43 -1.33
N LYS A 111 -19.88 39.39 -2.07
CA LYS A 111 -20.76 38.20 -2.10
C LYS A 111 -20.02 36.99 -2.68
N MET A 112 -19.24 37.18 -3.75
CA MET A 112 -18.48 36.10 -4.37
C MET A 112 -17.34 35.63 -3.47
N GLU A 113 -16.64 36.54 -2.79
CA GLU A 113 -15.62 36.22 -1.79
C GLU A 113 -16.20 35.39 -0.64
N ASN A 114 -17.33 35.81 -0.06
CA ASN A 114 -18.00 35.08 1.02
C ASN A 114 -18.43 33.67 0.56
N LYS A 115 -18.97 33.53 -0.65
CA LYS A 115 -19.33 32.22 -1.23
C LYS A 115 -18.10 31.34 -1.43
N TYR A 116 -17.01 31.91 -1.92
CA TYR A 116 -15.75 31.21 -2.11
C TYR A 116 -15.18 30.71 -0.77
N GLU A 117 -15.19 31.54 0.26
CA GLU A 117 -14.70 31.17 1.60
C GLU A 117 -15.54 30.06 2.23
N MET A 118 -16.88 30.15 2.14
CA MET A 118 -17.78 29.09 2.61
C MET A 118 -17.52 27.76 1.88
N LEU A 119 -17.39 27.80 0.55
CA LEU A 119 -17.08 26.61 -0.25
C LEU A 119 -15.73 26.02 0.14
N GLN A 120 -14.71 26.86 0.32
CA GLN A 120 -13.38 26.42 0.70
C GLN A 120 -13.38 25.74 2.08
N LYS A 121 -14.12 26.28 3.06
CA LYS A 121 -14.29 25.65 4.38
C LYS A 121 -14.99 24.29 4.29
N SER A 122 -16.07 24.20 3.52
CA SER A 122 -16.78 22.93 3.31
C SER A 122 -15.89 21.87 2.65
N ILE A 123 -15.13 22.23 1.62
CA ILE A 123 -14.22 21.31 0.94
C ILE A 123 -13.09 20.84 1.87
N ARG A 124 -12.52 21.74 2.69
CA ARG A 124 -11.48 21.40 3.68
C ARG A 124 -12.00 20.50 4.80
N SER A 125 -13.29 20.55 5.12
CA SER A 125 -13.89 19.61 6.08
C SER A 125 -14.07 18.19 5.54
N LEU A 126 -14.12 18.02 4.21
CA LEU A 126 -14.34 16.72 3.58
C LEU A 126 -13.05 16.02 3.16
N PHE A 127 -12.01 16.78 2.82
CA PHE A 127 -10.80 16.24 2.21
C PHE A 127 -9.54 16.75 2.90
N ASN A 128 -8.56 15.85 3.05
CA ASN A 128 -7.24 16.19 3.58
C ASN A 128 -6.44 17.04 2.57
N GLU A 129 -5.46 17.80 3.05
CA GLU A 129 -4.60 18.69 2.22
C GLU A 129 -4.03 18.03 0.96
N GLU A 130 -3.62 16.76 1.04
CA GLU A 130 -3.11 16.03 -0.11
C GLU A 130 -4.17 15.68 -1.16
N GLN A 131 -5.42 15.45 -0.73
CA GLN A 131 -6.55 15.22 -1.60
C GLN A 131 -6.95 16.52 -2.31
N LEU A 132 -6.90 17.64 -1.59
CA LEU A 132 -7.06 18.99 -2.18
C LEU A 132 -5.98 19.28 -3.22
N ASN A 133 -4.73 18.92 -2.92
CA ASN A 133 -3.62 19.02 -3.87
C ASN A 133 -3.76 18.08 -5.08
N ALA A 134 -4.48 16.97 -4.95
CA ALA A 134 -4.80 16.10 -6.07
C ALA A 134 -5.93 16.66 -6.94
N LEU A 135 -6.90 17.38 -6.35
CA LEU A 135 -7.97 18.09 -7.05
C LEU A 135 -7.47 19.32 -7.82
N SER A 136 -6.47 20.03 -7.29
CA SER A 136 -5.92 21.23 -7.92
C SER A 136 -5.03 20.93 -9.14
N LYS A 137 -4.58 19.68 -9.30
CA LYS A 137 -3.72 19.28 -10.42
C LYS A 137 -4.55 18.76 -11.61
N PRO A 138 -4.21 19.16 -12.84
CA PRO A 138 -4.87 18.63 -14.05
C PRO A 138 -4.57 17.15 -14.26
N VAL A 139 -3.47 16.64 -13.71
CA VAL A 139 -3.07 15.23 -13.80
C VAL A 139 -2.69 14.73 -12.41
N ARG A 140 -3.26 13.60 -12.00
CA ARG A 140 -3.05 12.97 -10.68
C ARG A 140 -1.73 12.20 -10.54
N ARG A 141 -0.86 12.25 -11.56
CA ARG A 141 0.44 11.55 -11.52
C ARG A 141 1.36 12.22 -10.52
N GLY A 142 2.00 11.41 -9.68
CA GLY A 142 3.00 11.88 -8.71
C GLY A 142 2.41 12.46 -7.43
N CYS A 143 1.12 12.26 -7.15
CA CYS A 143 0.60 12.50 -5.81
C CYS A 143 1.14 11.42 -4.86
N THR A 144 1.83 11.86 -3.82
CA THR A 144 2.15 11.05 -2.65
C THR A 144 0.95 11.04 -1.74
N TRP A 145 0.58 9.86 -1.23
CA TRP A 145 -0.57 9.68 -0.34
C TRP A 145 -0.07 9.29 1.05
N SER A 146 -0.63 9.92 2.07
CA SER A 146 -0.44 9.58 3.47
C SER A 146 -1.02 8.21 3.78
N ASP A 147 -0.54 7.60 4.86
CA ASP A 147 -1.03 6.29 5.28
C ASP A 147 -2.52 6.34 5.65
N GLU A 148 -3.01 7.45 6.20
CA GLU A 148 -4.42 7.67 6.53
C GLU A 148 -5.30 7.63 5.27
N THR A 149 -4.90 8.33 4.19
CA THR A 149 -5.66 8.31 2.94
C THR A 149 -5.59 6.96 2.24
N ILE A 150 -4.45 6.26 2.34
CA ILE A 150 -4.36 4.87 1.87
C ILE A 150 -5.34 4.00 2.65
N GLN A 151 -5.34 4.06 3.98
CA GLN A 151 -6.26 3.28 4.81
C GLN A 151 -7.73 3.57 4.46
N LYS A 152 -8.13 4.85 4.35
CA LYS A 152 -9.48 5.22 3.89
C LYS A 152 -9.79 4.65 2.51
N GLY A 153 -8.83 4.75 1.58
CA GLY A 153 -8.96 4.17 0.23
C GLY A 153 -9.13 2.64 0.26
N LEU A 154 -8.40 1.93 1.11
CA LEU A 154 -8.55 0.48 1.31
C LEU A 154 -9.91 0.12 1.90
N LYS A 155 -10.36 0.83 2.95
CA LYS A 155 -11.67 0.62 3.55
C LYS A 155 -12.78 0.79 2.52
N LEU A 156 -12.74 1.88 1.73
CA LEU A 156 -13.68 2.09 0.62
C LEU A 156 -13.60 0.97 -0.41
N ARG A 157 -12.39 0.59 -0.84
CA ARG A 157 -12.16 -0.45 -1.84
C ARG A 157 -12.69 -1.82 -1.44
N LEU A 158 -12.63 -2.13 -0.15
CA LEU A 158 -13.20 -3.34 0.44
C LEU A 158 -14.73 -3.24 0.49
N ALA A 159 -15.28 -2.12 0.94
CA ALA A 159 -16.72 -1.93 1.08
C ALA A 159 -17.50 -1.95 -0.25
N CYS A 160 -16.97 -1.35 -1.32
CA CYS A 160 -17.66 -1.24 -2.61
C CYS A 160 -17.06 -2.10 -3.74
N GLY A 161 -16.05 -2.91 -3.43
CA GLY A 161 -15.38 -3.77 -4.42
C GLY A 161 -14.60 -2.99 -5.50
N THR A 162 -14.12 -3.71 -6.52
CA THR A 162 -13.20 -3.16 -7.54
C THR A 162 -13.88 -2.13 -8.41
N ASN A 163 -15.06 -2.49 -8.89
CA ASN A 163 -15.80 -1.68 -9.84
C ASN A 163 -16.35 -0.43 -9.14
N GLY A 164 -16.87 -0.56 -7.92
CA GLY A 164 -17.34 0.58 -7.13
C GLY A 164 -16.21 1.57 -6.82
N TYR A 165 -15.04 1.07 -6.42
CA TYR A 165 -13.91 1.94 -6.13
C TYR A 165 -13.39 2.68 -7.37
N ASN A 166 -13.28 1.97 -8.50
CA ASN A 166 -12.85 2.58 -9.76
C ASN A 166 -13.91 3.57 -10.29
N LEU A 167 -15.21 3.31 -10.06
CA LEU A 167 -16.28 4.25 -10.36
C LEU A 167 -16.09 5.55 -9.58
N LEU A 168 -15.81 5.49 -8.27
CA LEU A 168 -15.54 6.68 -7.45
C LEU A 168 -14.36 7.49 -7.99
N ILE A 169 -13.26 6.82 -8.38
CA ILE A 169 -12.11 7.49 -8.99
C ILE A 169 -12.51 8.17 -10.31
N ASN A 170 -13.28 7.48 -11.16
CA ASN A 170 -13.75 8.00 -12.44
C ASN A 170 -14.74 9.16 -12.28
N CYS A 171 -15.53 9.18 -11.21
CA CYS A 171 -16.37 10.30 -10.81
C CYS A 171 -15.57 11.50 -10.27
N GLY A 172 -14.24 11.39 -10.19
CA GLY A 172 -13.38 12.50 -9.80
C GLY A 172 -13.04 12.54 -8.30
N TYR A 173 -13.36 11.51 -7.51
CA TYR A 173 -12.94 11.50 -6.11
C TYR A 173 -11.41 11.46 -5.98
N PRO A 174 -10.79 12.30 -5.11
CA PRO A 174 -9.34 12.37 -4.95
C PRO A 174 -8.83 11.20 -4.12
N LEU A 175 -8.89 10.01 -4.69
CA LEU A 175 -8.46 8.76 -4.08
C LEU A 175 -7.20 8.22 -4.78
N PRO A 176 -6.35 7.48 -4.06
CA PRO A 176 -5.21 6.78 -4.64
C PRO A 176 -5.68 5.78 -5.71
N SER A 177 -4.86 5.59 -6.75
CA SER A 177 -5.17 4.56 -7.75
C SER A 177 -5.17 3.17 -7.10
N GLU A 178 -5.92 2.23 -7.67
CA GLU A 178 -5.91 0.83 -7.20
C GLU A 178 -4.49 0.26 -7.16
N ARG A 179 -3.65 0.60 -8.16
CA ARG A 179 -2.24 0.24 -8.16
C ARG A 179 -1.50 0.80 -6.95
N THR A 180 -1.75 2.05 -6.57
CA THR A 180 -1.13 2.69 -5.40
C THR A 180 -1.56 2.02 -4.11
N LEU A 181 -2.87 1.73 -3.96
CA LEU A 181 -3.39 1.00 -2.80
C LEU A 181 -2.72 -0.36 -2.65
N ARG A 182 -2.70 -1.15 -3.74
CA ARG A 182 -2.00 -2.44 -3.76
C ARG A 182 -0.53 -2.25 -3.37
N LEU A 183 0.21 -1.36 -4.04
CA LEU A 183 1.62 -1.14 -3.72
C LEU A 183 1.88 -0.77 -2.26
N LYS A 184 0.95 -0.08 -1.59
CA LYS A 184 1.09 0.29 -0.18
C LYS A 184 0.74 -0.85 0.78
N ILE A 185 -0.30 -1.65 0.48
CA ILE A 185 -0.53 -2.92 1.19
C ILE A 185 0.71 -3.82 1.07
N PHE A 186 1.34 -3.83 -0.12
CA PHE A 186 2.34 -4.81 -0.52
C PHE A 186 3.75 -4.23 -0.64
N GLN A 187 4.11 -3.27 0.23
CA GLN A 187 5.29 -2.39 0.09
C GLN A 187 6.67 -3.07 0.01
N THR A 188 6.79 -4.40 -0.11
CA THR A 188 8.07 -5.11 -0.24
C THR A 188 8.24 -6.05 -1.43
N SER A 189 7.22 -6.35 -2.25
CA SER A 189 7.36 -7.53 -3.14
C SER A 189 6.77 -7.30 -4.52
N ARG A 190 7.66 -7.09 -5.52
CA ARG A 190 7.31 -7.00 -6.95
C ARG A 190 6.83 -8.32 -7.56
N SER A 191 6.85 -9.41 -6.80
CA SER A 191 6.39 -10.72 -7.22
C SER A 191 5.44 -11.31 -6.18
N THR A 192 4.39 -11.94 -6.69
CA THR A 192 3.37 -12.69 -5.96
C THR A 192 3.91 -14.07 -5.59
N SER A 193 4.83 -14.10 -4.64
CA SER A 193 5.29 -15.37 -4.05
C SER A 193 5.03 -15.31 -2.56
N TYR A 194 4.51 -16.40 -2.00
CA TYR A 194 4.40 -16.58 -0.56
C TYR A 194 5.75 -16.40 0.17
N GLU A 195 6.87 -16.51 -0.53
CA GLU A 195 8.23 -16.30 -0.03
C GLU A 195 8.53 -14.83 0.28
N ASN A 196 7.90 -13.90 -0.45
CA ASN A 196 8.11 -12.47 -0.28
C ASN A 196 7.01 -11.82 0.58
N ASP A 197 5.98 -12.58 0.93
CA ASP A 197 4.96 -12.18 1.87
C ASP A 197 5.43 -12.52 3.28
N ASP A 198 6.20 -11.59 3.84
CA ASP A 198 6.62 -11.67 5.22
C ASP A 198 5.38 -11.59 6.13
N HIS A 199 5.35 -12.45 7.14
CA HIS A 199 4.22 -12.63 8.06
C HIS A 199 3.73 -11.32 8.73
N VAL A 200 4.57 -10.28 8.72
CA VAL A 200 4.28 -8.92 9.19
C VAL A 200 3.09 -8.31 8.45
N HIS A 201 2.94 -8.55 7.14
CA HIS A 201 1.84 -7.99 6.35
C HIS A 201 0.49 -8.62 6.68
N LEU A 202 0.48 -9.91 6.98
CA LEU A 202 -0.71 -10.62 7.48
C LEU A 202 -1.13 -10.08 8.85
N LEU A 203 -0.18 -9.86 9.76
CA LEU A 203 -0.46 -9.26 11.06
C LEU A 203 -1.04 -7.85 10.90
N ASN A 204 -0.44 -7.00 10.07
CA ASN A 204 -0.98 -5.65 9.81
C ASN A 204 -2.40 -5.70 9.23
N TYR A 205 -2.69 -6.60 8.29
CA TYR A 205 -4.04 -6.77 7.76
C TYR A 205 -5.06 -7.13 8.86
N MET A 206 -4.71 -8.04 9.77
CA MET A 206 -5.56 -8.40 10.91
C MET A 206 -5.76 -7.22 11.88
N HIS A 207 -4.75 -6.36 12.09
CA HIS A 207 -4.83 -5.24 13.04
C HIS A 207 -5.61 -4.03 12.48
N LEU A 208 -5.62 -3.83 11.15
CA LEU A 208 -6.26 -2.68 10.50
C LEU A 208 -7.79 -2.61 10.67
N ARG A 209 -8.44 -3.68 11.15
CA ARG A 209 -9.89 -3.72 11.37
C ARG A 209 -10.33 -3.94 12.82
N SER A 210 -9.48 -4.49 13.67
CA SER A 210 -9.77 -4.63 15.10
C SER A 210 -9.95 -3.28 15.82
N GLU A 211 -9.40 -2.18 15.28
CA GLU A 211 -9.59 -0.84 15.85
C GLU A 211 -10.99 -0.24 15.58
N ASP A 212 -11.69 -0.71 14.54
CA ASP A 212 -13.05 -0.23 14.21
C ASP A 212 -14.15 -1.05 14.91
N SER A 213 -13.85 -2.27 15.39
CA SER A 213 -14.84 -3.21 15.94
C SER A 213 -15.04 -3.12 17.46
N MET A 214 -14.46 -2.12 18.14
CA MET A 214 -14.78 -1.82 19.56
C MET A 214 -16.16 -1.14 19.71
N SER A 215 -17.20 -1.69 19.10
CA SER A 215 -18.58 -1.34 19.42
C SER A 215 -19.07 -2.18 20.60
N PHE A 216 -19.06 -1.57 21.78
CA PHE A 216 -19.93 -1.80 22.95
C PHE A 216 -20.82 -3.06 22.89
N SER A 217 -20.29 -4.22 23.26
CA SER A 217 -21.12 -5.38 23.61
C SER A 217 -21.48 -5.28 25.09
N SER A 218 -22.78 -5.09 25.37
CA SER A 218 -23.32 -5.13 26.73
C SER A 218 -23.09 -6.50 27.33
N VAL A 219 -22.47 -6.52 28.52
CA VAL A 219 -22.24 -7.71 29.34
C VAL A 219 -23.61 -8.26 29.76
N ASN A 220 -24.04 -9.34 29.12
CA ASN A 220 -25.06 -10.21 29.70
C ASN A 220 -24.30 -11.40 30.28
N ASP A 221 -24.32 -11.50 31.61
CA ASP A 221 -23.71 -12.58 32.36
C ASP A 221 -24.56 -13.87 32.22
N GLU A 222 -23.85 -15.01 32.13
CA GLU A 222 -24.31 -16.40 32.36
C GLU A 222 -24.68 -17.33 31.19
N ASP A 223 -24.27 -17.05 29.94
CA ASP A 223 -24.43 -18.04 28.85
C ASP A 223 -23.13 -18.76 28.46
N GLU A 224 -23.29 -20.06 28.16
CA GLU A 224 -22.32 -20.98 27.55
C GLU A 224 -21.33 -20.23 26.65
N VAL A 225 -20.02 -20.37 26.89
CA VAL A 225 -18.98 -19.72 26.08
C VAL A 225 -18.97 -20.35 24.69
N GLU A 226 -19.91 -19.91 23.86
CA GLU A 226 -19.98 -20.22 22.45
C GLU A 226 -18.72 -19.62 21.83
N MET A 227 -17.86 -20.50 21.37
CA MET A 227 -16.54 -20.14 20.87
C MET A 227 -16.69 -19.20 19.67
N GLU A 228 -16.19 -17.98 19.82
CA GLU A 228 -16.30 -16.92 18.81
C GLU A 228 -15.91 -17.42 17.42
N GLU A 229 -16.85 -17.32 16.48
CA GLU A 229 -16.55 -17.55 15.07
C GLU A 229 -15.45 -16.59 14.60
N LEU A 230 -14.53 -17.09 13.78
CA LEU A 230 -13.49 -16.26 13.16
C LEU A 230 -14.16 -15.13 12.38
N GLY A 231 -13.86 -13.88 12.74
CA GLY A 231 -14.31 -12.73 11.96
C GLY A 231 -13.82 -12.82 10.51
N ASP A 232 -14.55 -12.21 9.57
CA ASP A 232 -14.31 -12.33 8.12
C ASP A 232 -12.86 -12.06 7.73
N ASP A 233 -12.20 -11.09 8.35
CA ASP A 233 -10.81 -10.74 8.05
C ASP A 233 -9.81 -11.77 8.55
N GLU A 234 -10.09 -12.37 9.71
CA GLU A 234 -9.28 -13.47 10.23
C GLU A 234 -9.46 -14.71 9.35
N ALA A 235 -10.69 -14.99 8.93
CA ALA A 235 -10.99 -16.08 8.02
C ALA A 235 -10.30 -15.89 6.65
N ASN A 236 -10.31 -14.67 6.10
CA ASN A 236 -9.58 -14.32 4.87
C ASN A 236 -8.06 -14.49 5.02
N SER A 237 -7.51 -14.05 6.16
CA SER A 237 -6.09 -14.21 6.48
C SER A 237 -5.69 -15.68 6.62
N LEU A 238 -6.56 -16.46 7.28
CA LEU A 238 -6.40 -17.89 7.46
C LEU A 238 -6.48 -18.63 6.12
N PHE A 239 -7.39 -18.24 5.23
CA PHE A 239 -7.53 -18.83 3.90
C PHE A 239 -6.26 -18.59 3.07
N TYR A 240 -5.73 -17.37 3.09
CA TYR A 240 -4.46 -17.05 2.44
C TYR A 240 -3.29 -17.88 3.00
N LEU A 241 -3.21 -18.02 4.33
CA LEU A 241 -2.18 -18.82 5.00
C LEU A 241 -2.34 -20.33 4.70
N THR A 242 -3.58 -20.78 4.50
CA THR A 242 -3.89 -22.15 4.07
C THR A 242 -3.33 -22.41 2.68
N GLY A 243 -3.54 -21.50 1.71
CA GLY A 243 -2.95 -21.62 0.37
C GLY A 243 -1.41 -21.69 0.39
N ARG A 244 -0.75 -20.93 1.28
CA ARG A 244 0.69 -21.03 1.53
C ARG A 244 1.10 -22.42 2.01
N THR A 245 0.33 -22.97 2.94
CA THR A 245 0.58 -24.29 3.53
C THR A 245 0.39 -25.39 2.48
N VAL A 246 -0.65 -25.29 1.64
CA VAL A 246 -0.86 -26.19 0.50
C VAL A 246 0.34 -26.16 -0.44
N ARG A 247 0.84 -24.98 -0.79
CA ARG A 247 2.05 -24.85 -1.63
C ARG A 247 3.26 -25.59 -1.08
N GLN A 248 3.44 -25.60 0.24
CA GLN A 248 4.55 -26.30 0.90
C GLN A 248 4.40 -27.82 0.87
N ILE A 249 3.17 -28.35 0.87
CA ILE A 249 2.93 -29.80 0.84
C ILE A 249 2.85 -30.37 -0.57
N LEU A 250 2.51 -29.58 -1.59
CA LEU A 250 2.37 -30.02 -2.98
C LEU A 250 3.57 -30.83 -3.50
N PRO A 251 4.85 -30.42 -3.28
CA PRO A 251 6.01 -31.20 -3.69
C PRO A 251 6.09 -32.59 -3.04
N HIS A 252 5.45 -32.78 -1.89
CA HIS A 252 5.43 -34.05 -1.14
C HIS A 252 4.26 -34.97 -1.51
N ILE A 253 3.39 -34.53 -2.42
CA ILE A 253 2.23 -35.28 -2.92
C ILE A 253 2.15 -35.28 -4.45
N SER A 254 3.20 -34.81 -5.14
CA SER A 254 3.21 -34.58 -6.59
C SER A 254 2.97 -35.83 -7.45
N GLY A 255 3.12 -37.03 -6.89
CA GLY A 255 2.86 -38.29 -7.59
C GLY A 255 1.41 -38.78 -7.53
N CYS A 256 0.49 -38.03 -6.92
CA CYS A 256 -0.89 -38.46 -6.73
C CYS A 256 -1.88 -37.33 -7.07
N GLU A 257 -2.47 -37.41 -8.27
CA GLU A 257 -3.46 -36.44 -8.76
C GLU A 257 -4.65 -36.31 -7.82
N LYS A 258 -5.19 -37.43 -7.30
CA LYS A 258 -6.28 -37.42 -6.30
C LYS A 258 -5.97 -36.57 -5.07
N CYS A 259 -4.75 -36.73 -4.54
CA CYS A 259 -4.30 -35.99 -3.36
C CYS A 259 -4.05 -34.50 -3.73
N LYS A 260 -3.65 -34.19 -4.97
CA LYS A 260 -3.46 -32.81 -5.47
C LYS A 260 -4.79 -32.08 -5.69
N ASP A 261 -5.72 -32.71 -6.40
CA ASP A 261 -7.05 -32.18 -6.70
C ASP A 261 -7.90 -32.02 -5.44
N ALA A 262 -7.65 -32.83 -4.41
CA ALA A 262 -8.32 -32.67 -3.11
C ALA A 262 -7.82 -31.45 -2.32
N VAL A 263 -6.58 -30.99 -2.55
CA VAL A 263 -6.02 -29.84 -1.81
C VAL A 263 -6.15 -28.51 -2.55
N GLU A 264 -6.09 -28.53 -3.87
CA GLU A 264 -6.39 -27.37 -4.71
C GLU A 264 -7.91 -27.27 -4.87
N GLY A 265 -8.48 -26.08 -4.65
CA GLY A 265 -9.92 -25.88 -4.74
C GLY A 265 -10.42 -25.96 -6.18
N GLY A 266 -11.65 -26.47 -6.35
CA GLY A 266 -12.42 -26.30 -7.58
C GLY A 266 -12.91 -24.84 -7.74
N ASP A 267 -13.72 -24.59 -8.78
CA ASP A 267 -14.12 -23.23 -9.17
C ASP A 267 -14.93 -22.46 -8.11
N GLU A 268 -15.54 -23.15 -7.14
CA GLU A 268 -16.30 -22.52 -6.06
C GLU A 268 -15.40 -22.06 -4.90
N LEU A 269 -15.01 -20.79 -4.95
CA LEU A 269 -14.32 -20.14 -3.85
C LEU A 269 -15.29 -19.81 -2.72
N PRO A 270 -14.92 -20.04 -1.46
CA PRO A 270 -15.67 -19.51 -0.35
C PRO A 270 -15.54 -17.97 -0.29
N ASP A 271 -16.51 -17.31 0.35
CA ASP A 271 -16.56 -15.84 0.50
C ASP A 271 -15.31 -15.27 1.19
N VAL A 272 -14.54 -16.12 1.88
CA VAL A 272 -13.29 -15.80 2.58
C VAL A 272 -12.04 -15.80 1.68
N SER A 273 -12.20 -15.67 0.37
CA SER A 273 -11.09 -15.69 -0.60
C SER A 273 -10.59 -14.30 -1.00
N LEU A 274 -11.26 -13.22 -0.59
CA LEU A 274 -11.00 -11.84 -0.99
C LEU A 274 -9.54 -11.43 -0.83
N LEU A 275 -8.90 -11.75 0.31
CA LEU A 275 -7.48 -11.41 0.51
C LEU A 275 -6.56 -12.11 -0.50
N THR A 276 -6.88 -13.35 -0.86
CA THR A 276 -6.11 -14.13 -1.84
C THR A 276 -6.29 -13.56 -3.23
N GLU A 277 -7.52 -13.16 -3.60
CA GLU A 277 -7.79 -12.50 -4.88
C GLU A 277 -7.09 -11.14 -5.00
N LEU A 278 -7.11 -10.34 -3.94
CA LEU A 278 -6.39 -9.07 -3.90
C LEU A 278 -4.87 -9.24 -4.05
N LYS A 279 -4.34 -10.37 -3.61
CA LYS A 279 -2.92 -10.74 -3.67
C LYS A 279 -2.51 -11.51 -4.93
N ASP A 280 -3.44 -12.02 -5.75
CA ASP A 280 -3.11 -12.77 -6.96
C ASP A 280 -3.11 -11.88 -8.20
N TYR A 281 -1.97 -11.25 -8.48
CA TYR A 281 -1.87 -10.26 -9.55
C TYR A 281 -1.86 -10.89 -10.94
N THR A 282 -1.51 -12.17 -11.05
CA THR A 282 -1.45 -12.91 -12.32
C THR A 282 -2.64 -13.85 -12.51
N GLY A 283 -3.57 -13.90 -11.54
CA GLY A 283 -4.73 -14.79 -11.53
C GLY A 283 -4.41 -16.29 -11.48
N SER A 284 -3.16 -16.64 -11.21
CA SER A 284 -2.64 -18.02 -11.28
C SER A 284 -1.44 -18.27 -10.37
N SER A 285 -0.96 -17.27 -9.64
CA SER A 285 0.29 -17.38 -8.86
C SER A 285 0.08 -17.91 -7.45
N LEU A 286 -1.14 -17.78 -6.94
CA LEU A 286 -1.52 -18.19 -5.60
C LEU A 286 -2.41 -19.43 -5.66
N ILE A 287 -2.17 -20.34 -4.72
CA ILE A 287 -2.98 -21.55 -4.60
C ILE A 287 -4.22 -21.21 -3.81
N LYS A 288 -5.37 -21.54 -4.40
CA LYS A 288 -6.68 -21.45 -3.77
C LYS A 288 -6.96 -22.81 -3.13
N PRO A 289 -6.94 -22.95 -1.80
CA PRO A 289 -7.19 -24.23 -1.15
C PRO A 289 -8.67 -24.66 -1.30
N SER A 290 -8.92 -25.97 -1.27
CA SER A 290 -10.28 -26.50 -1.27
C SER A 290 -11.04 -26.20 0.04
N LYS A 291 -12.37 -26.22 -0.01
CA LYS A 291 -13.25 -26.00 1.17
C LYS A 291 -12.91 -26.97 2.31
N SER A 292 -12.68 -28.25 1.99
CA SER A 292 -12.33 -29.29 2.96
C SER A 292 -10.95 -29.03 3.60
N VAL A 293 -9.95 -28.61 2.81
CA VAL A 293 -8.64 -28.22 3.35
C VAL A 293 -8.75 -27.01 4.28
N PHE A 294 -9.55 -26.02 3.90
CA PHE A 294 -9.77 -24.85 4.75
C PHE A 294 -10.47 -25.20 6.06
N ALA A 295 -11.45 -26.10 6.05
CA ALA A 295 -12.11 -26.58 7.26
C ALA A 295 -11.13 -27.28 8.22
N VAL A 296 -10.23 -28.14 7.70
CA VAL A 296 -9.16 -28.77 8.50
C VAL A 296 -8.26 -27.72 9.15
N VAL A 297 -7.85 -26.69 8.40
CA VAL A 297 -7.01 -25.62 8.95
C VAL A 297 -7.78 -24.75 9.95
N LYS A 298 -9.08 -24.52 9.75
CA LYS A 298 -9.95 -23.82 10.71
C LYS A 298 -9.99 -24.54 12.06
N THR A 299 -10.13 -25.86 12.05
CA THR A 299 -10.04 -26.70 13.26
C THR A 299 -8.66 -26.63 13.91
N ALA A 300 -7.59 -26.68 13.13
CA ALA A 300 -6.23 -26.55 13.66
C ALA A 300 -5.97 -25.16 14.28
N GLU A 301 -6.51 -24.09 13.69
CA GLU A 301 -6.42 -22.73 14.26
C GLU A 301 -7.19 -22.61 15.57
N ARG A 302 -8.38 -23.21 15.66
CA ARG A 302 -9.13 -23.31 16.92
C ARG A 302 -8.29 -23.95 18.02
N CYS A 303 -7.73 -25.12 17.76
CA CYS A 303 -6.86 -25.82 18.71
C CYS A 303 -5.67 -24.94 19.15
N LEU A 304 -5.05 -24.20 18.24
CA LEU A 304 -3.96 -23.27 18.56
C LEU A 304 -4.40 -22.09 19.43
N ARG A 305 -5.62 -21.56 19.23
CA ARG A 305 -6.20 -20.50 20.06
C ARG A 305 -6.44 -20.99 21.47
N ASP A 306 -7.04 -22.16 21.62
CA ASP A 306 -7.31 -22.79 22.93
C ASP A 306 -6.02 -23.03 23.71
N GLN A 307 -4.93 -23.38 23.01
CA GLN A 307 -3.63 -23.65 23.61
C GLN A 307 -2.70 -22.43 23.66
N ARG A 308 -3.17 -21.23 23.31
CA ARG A 308 -2.31 -20.04 23.12
C ARG A 308 -1.48 -19.71 24.36
N GLU A 309 -2.08 -19.73 25.55
CA GLU A 309 -1.35 -19.47 26.79
C GLU A 309 -0.30 -20.55 27.09
N SER A 310 -0.68 -21.82 26.95
CA SER A 310 0.20 -22.97 27.16
C SER A 310 1.41 -22.92 26.21
N ILE A 311 1.19 -22.48 24.96
CA ILE A 311 2.24 -22.28 23.96
C ILE A 311 3.21 -21.17 24.41
N LEU A 312 2.69 -20.01 24.82
CA LEU A 312 3.50 -18.87 25.23
C LEU A 312 4.30 -19.16 26.52
N LYS A 313 3.73 -19.96 27.43
CA LYS A 313 4.39 -20.43 28.65
C LYS A 313 5.39 -21.59 28.39
N GLY A 314 5.44 -22.13 27.17
CA GLY A 314 6.31 -23.26 26.81
C GLY A 314 5.91 -24.59 27.45
N VAL A 315 4.64 -24.73 27.88
CA VAL A 315 4.12 -25.93 28.57
C VAL A 315 3.80 -27.04 27.57
N ILE A 316 3.37 -26.68 26.36
CA ILE A 316 2.95 -27.61 25.31
C ILE A 316 3.96 -27.67 24.17
N THR A 317 4.28 -28.89 23.73
CA THR A 317 5.21 -29.13 22.62
C THR A 317 4.50 -29.06 21.26
N HIS A 318 5.25 -28.76 20.20
CA HIS A 318 4.71 -28.74 18.82
C HIS A 318 4.05 -30.06 18.42
N SER A 319 4.63 -31.21 18.82
CA SER A 319 4.05 -32.52 18.55
C SER A 319 2.68 -32.70 19.22
N ARG A 320 2.52 -32.25 20.48
CA ARG A 320 1.24 -32.35 21.18
C ARG A 320 0.17 -31.48 20.53
N ILE A 321 0.52 -30.27 20.07
CA ILE A 321 -0.39 -29.40 19.32
C ILE A 321 -0.86 -30.08 18.03
N VAL A 322 0.07 -30.69 17.28
CA VAL A 322 -0.27 -31.40 16.04
C VAL A 322 -1.22 -32.57 16.32
N SER A 323 -0.97 -33.35 17.39
CA SER A 323 -1.87 -34.43 17.81
C SER A 323 -3.26 -33.92 18.17
N LEU A 324 -3.36 -32.87 18.99
CA LEU A 324 -4.66 -32.29 19.37
C LEU A 324 -5.44 -31.76 18.14
N ALA A 325 -4.76 -31.10 17.22
CA ALA A 325 -5.40 -30.61 15.99
C ALA A 325 -5.86 -31.77 15.08
N LEU A 326 -5.11 -32.86 15.02
CA LEU A 326 -5.50 -34.08 14.29
C LEU A 326 -6.71 -34.76 14.96
N GLU A 327 -6.71 -34.86 16.29
CA GLU A 327 -7.81 -35.44 17.08
C GLU A 327 -9.13 -34.67 16.88
N GLY A 328 -9.07 -33.34 16.74
CA GLY A 328 -10.23 -32.50 16.49
C GLY A 328 -10.71 -32.47 15.04
N THR A 329 -9.93 -33.02 14.09
CA THR A 329 -10.28 -32.98 12.67
C THR A 329 -11.27 -34.10 12.34
N GLU A 330 -12.50 -33.73 12.01
CA GLU A 330 -13.53 -34.67 11.56
C GLU A 330 -13.17 -35.31 10.21
N SER A 331 -13.86 -36.41 9.87
CA SER A 331 -13.69 -37.13 8.61
C SER A 331 -13.90 -36.20 7.41
N SER A 332 -12.80 -35.76 6.79
CA SER A 332 -12.83 -34.93 5.58
C SER A 332 -12.81 -35.79 4.33
N ASP A 333 -13.34 -35.27 3.21
CA ASP A 333 -13.22 -35.87 1.87
C ASP A 333 -11.77 -35.90 1.33
N ILE A 334 -10.80 -35.45 2.13
CA ILE A 334 -9.39 -35.44 1.75
C ILE A 334 -8.87 -36.89 1.77
N PRO A 335 -8.25 -37.37 0.68
CA PRO A 335 -7.67 -38.70 0.63
C PRO A 335 -6.67 -38.96 1.76
N THR A 336 -6.76 -40.14 2.36
CA THR A 336 -5.79 -40.61 3.35
C THR A 336 -4.44 -41.01 2.73
N CYS A 337 -4.36 -41.06 1.39
CA CYS A 337 -3.11 -41.24 0.65
C CYS A 337 -2.07 -40.21 1.10
N HIS A 338 -0.80 -40.62 1.21
CA HIS A 338 0.33 -39.72 1.48
C HIS A 338 0.25 -38.87 2.77
N ASN A 339 -0.68 -39.17 3.68
CA ASN A 339 -0.90 -38.43 4.93
C ASN A 339 -1.03 -36.91 4.70
N VAL A 340 -1.92 -36.51 3.77
CA VAL A 340 -2.14 -35.10 3.41
C VAL A 340 -2.50 -34.26 4.64
N ILE A 341 -3.49 -34.69 5.42
CA ILE A 341 -3.98 -33.98 6.61
C ILE A 341 -2.84 -33.78 7.63
N GLY A 342 -2.09 -34.84 7.94
CA GLY A 342 -0.96 -34.75 8.86
C GLY A 342 0.13 -33.80 8.38
N LYS A 343 0.48 -33.82 7.09
CA LYS A 343 1.44 -32.86 6.50
C LYS A 343 0.91 -31.42 6.54
N LEU A 344 -0.37 -31.22 6.23
CA LEU A 344 -1.05 -29.94 6.25
C LEU A 344 -1.04 -29.32 7.65
N ILE A 345 -1.56 -30.04 8.66
CA ILE A 345 -1.61 -29.56 10.05
C ILE A 345 -0.21 -29.32 10.60
N LYS A 346 0.76 -30.20 10.33
CA LYS A 346 2.15 -30.03 10.79
C LYS A 346 2.80 -28.77 10.23
N ASN A 347 2.64 -28.49 8.93
CA ASN A 347 3.20 -27.28 8.31
C ASN A 347 2.44 -26.02 8.71
N TYR A 348 1.11 -26.11 8.84
CA TYR A 348 0.27 -25.02 9.31
C TYR A 348 0.66 -24.58 10.72
N THR A 349 0.63 -25.51 11.68
CA THR A 349 0.96 -25.25 13.09
C THR A 349 2.37 -24.70 13.24
N ARG A 350 3.36 -25.23 12.51
CA ARG A 350 4.72 -24.69 12.51
C ARG A 350 4.74 -23.23 12.06
N THR A 351 4.09 -22.92 10.93
CA THR A 351 4.03 -21.56 10.40
C THR A 351 3.31 -20.62 11.37
N ARG A 352 2.20 -21.07 11.95
CA ARG A 352 1.41 -20.29 12.90
C ARG A 352 2.15 -20.02 14.21
N LEU A 353 2.90 -20.99 14.75
CA LEU A 353 3.78 -20.79 15.91
C LEU A 353 4.84 -19.72 15.64
N HIS A 354 5.45 -19.70 14.45
CA HIS A 354 6.38 -18.63 14.08
C HIS A 354 5.70 -17.25 14.07
N ILE A 355 4.46 -17.16 13.61
CA ILE A 355 3.67 -15.92 13.64
C ILE A 355 3.40 -15.49 15.08
N LEU A 356 2.93 -16.41 15.94
CA LEU A 356 2.63 -16.14 17.35
C LEU A 356 3.86 -15.65 18.11
N VAL A 357 5.01 -16.31 17.93
CA VAL A 357 6.27 -15.91 18.57
C VAL A 357 6.72 -14.52 18.09
N ARG A 358 6.56 -14.20 16.80
CA ARG A 358 6.85 -12.86 16.28
C ARG A 358 5.92 -11.80 16.87
N GLU A 359 4.62 -12.07 16.95
CA GLU A 359 3.63 -11.18 17.55
C GLU A 359 3.97 -10.89 19.02
N PHE A 360 4.26 -11.94 19.80
CA PHE A 360 4.66 -11.82 21.20
C PHE A 360 5.94 -11.00 21.36
N ASN A 361 6.96 -11.28 20.54
CA ASN A 361 8.20 -10.50 20.54
C ASN A 361 8.00 -9.03 20.14
N SER A 362 7.03 -8.74 19.26
CA SER A 362 6.68 -7.37 18.90
C SER A 362 6.06 -6.63 20.08
N LYS A 363 5.14 -7.27 20.82
CA LYS A 363 4.51 -6.72 22.03
C LYS A 363 5.54 -6.42 23.12
N LEU A 364 6.45 -7.37 23.38
CA LEU A 364 7.56 -7.15 24.32
C LEU A 364 8.46 -5.98 23.90
N ARG A 365 8.68 -5.77 22.60
CA ARG A 365 9.47 -4.64 22.10
C ARG A 365 8.72 -3.32 22.27
N SER A 366 7.42 -3.25 21.99
CA SER A 366 6.64 -2.03 22.17
C SER A 366 6.60 -1.59 23.64
N GLU A 367 6.39 -2.52 24.57
CA GLU A 367 6.38 -2.26 26.02
C GLU A 367 7.74 -1.76 26.52
N ASN A 368 8.84 -2.34 26.03
CA ASN A 368 10.19 -1.93 26.42
C ASN A 368 10.68 -0.66 25.70
N SER A 369 10.10 -0.31 24.53
CA SER A 369 10.53 0.87 23.76
C SER A 369 10.17 2.19 24.44
N VAL A 370 9.26 2.17 25.41
CA VAL A 370 8.85 3.38 26.15
C VAL A 370 9.93 3.88 27.13
N LYS A 371 11.00 3.11 27.41
CA LYS A 371 12.00 3.52 28.42
C LYS A 371 13.49 3.35 28.09
N CYS A 372 13.90 3.01 26.87
CA CYS A 372 15.34 2.83 26.62
C CYS A 372 15.84 3.42 25.29
N GLY A 373 16.25 4.69 25.35
CA GLY A 373 17.18 5.26 24.37
C GLY A 373 18.58 4.67 24.53
N SER A 374 18.81 3.43 24.08
CA SER A 374 20.12 2.92 23.63
C SER A 374 20.06 1.44 23.22
N ARG A 375 20.43 1.17 21.96
CA ARG A 375 20.17 -0.07 21.19
C ARG A 375 21.03 -1.31 21.53
N SER A 376 21.79 -1.39 22.63
CA SER A 376 22.90 -2.37 22.71
C SER A 376 22.78 -3.54 23.72
N ILE A 377 21.69 -3.64 24.49
CA ILE A 377 21.56 -4.66 25.56
C ILE A 377 20.57 -5.78 25.22
N GLY A 378 19.45 -5.49 24.54
CA GLY A 378 18.38 -6.47 24.30
C GLY A 378 18.78 -7.67 23.44
N MET A 379 19.78 -7.53 22.56
CA MET A 379 20.23 -8.65 21.71
C MET A 379 21.09 -9.67 22.45
N ARG A 380 21.70 -9.29 23.58
CA ARG A 380 22.54 -10.19 24.39
C ARG A 380 21.72 -11.14 25.28
N MET A 381 20.52 -10.76 25.69
CA MET A 381 19.70 -11.60 26.58
C MET A 381 18.91 -12.69 25.85
N ALA A 382 18.62 -12.51 24.56
CA ALA A 382 17.84 -13.48 23.77
C ALA A 382 18.63 -14.76 23.40
N LEU A 383 19.96 -14.73 23.49
CA LEU A 383 20.82 -15.89 23.14
C LEU A 383 21.16 -16.80 24.32
N HIS A 384 20.75 -16.45 25.55
CA HIS A 384 21.11 -17.23 26.75
C HIS A 384 20.00 -18.17 27.25
N LYS A 385 18.88 -18.29 26.51
CA LYS A 385 17.71 -19.13 26.87
C LYS A 385 17.20 -20.04 25.74
N LEU A 386 18.00 -20.24 24.69
CA LEU A 386 17.85 -21.34 23.74
C LEU A 386 19.05 -22.25 23.92
#